data_AF-A0A924Y3J1-F1
#
_entry.id   AF-A0A924Y3J1-F1
#
_cell.length_a   1.000
_cell.length_b   1.000
_cell.length_c   1.000
_cell.angle_alpha   90.00
_cell.angle_beta   90.00
_cell.angle_gamma   90.00
#
_symmetry.space_group_name_H-M   'P 1'
#
loop_
_entity.id
_entity.type
_entity.pdbx_description
1 polymer ?
#
loop_
_entity_poly.entity_id
_entity_poly.type
_entity_poly.pdbx_seq_one_letter_code
_entity_poly.pdbx_strand_id
1 'polypeptide(L)'
;RWYRSTFLLDSPVDTATPLMIRLDGMGKGILWLNGCNLGRYWQPVGPQEVYYAPEPWLKVGENVLVLVETEGNTPEQVRLEWDANSAAVMTIAL
;
A
#
# COMPACT_ATOMS: atom_id res chain seq x y z
N ARG A 1 -3.30 -16.99 6.16
CA ARG A 1 -2.06 -17.31 5.42
C ARG A 1 -1.14 -16.11 5.43
N TRP A 2 0.17 -16.35 5.39
CA TRP A 2 1.17 -15.28 5.30
C TRP A 2 1.69 -15.22 3.87
N TYR A 3 1.69 -14.02 3.29
CA TYR A 3 2.28 -13.75 1.98
C TYR A 3 3.37 -12.69 2.13
N ARG A 4 4.50 -12.90 1.47
CA ARG A 4 5.62 -11.95 1.42
C ARG A 4 5.98 -11.70 -0.03
N SER A 5 6.10 -10.44 -0.41
CA SER A 5 6.58 -10.01 -1.72
C SER A 5 7.61 -8.89 -1.57
N THR A 6 8.40 -8.68 -2.61
CA THR A 6 9.40 -7.61 -2.70
C THR A 6 9.18 -6.77 -3.93
N PHE A 7 9.50 -5.47 -3.84
CA PHE A 7 9.49 -4.56 -4.96
C PHE A 7 10.68 -3.59 -4.89
N LEU A 8 11.12 -3.11 -6.05
CA LEU A 8 12.26 -2.20 -6.17
C LEU A 8 11.76 -0.77 -6.40
N LEU A 9 12.44 0.20 -5.77
CA LEU A 9 12.29 1.61 -6.06
C LEU A 9 13.65 2.17 -6.52
N ASP A 10 13.70 2.73 -7.73
CA ASP A 10 14.94 3.27 -8.29
C ASP A 10 15.30 4.65 -7.71
N SER A 11 14.32 5.35 -7.15
CA SER A 11 14.45 6.66 -6.54
C SER A 11 13.59 6.80 -5.28
N PRO A 12 13.85 7.80 -4.42
CA PRO A 12 12.93 8.14 -3.34
C PRO A 12 11.53 8.47 -3.89
N VAL A 13 10.49 8.14 -3.13
CA VAL A 13 9.11 8.52 -3.45
C VAL A 13 8.90 9.99 -3.15
N ASP A 14 8.27 10.70 -4.08
CA ASP A 14 7.84 12.09 -3.91
C ASP A 14 6.49 12.14 -3.19
N THR A 15 6.39 12.94 -2.14
CA THR A 15 5.14 13.23 -1.41
C THR A 15 4.03 13.82 -2.29
N ALA A 16 4.37 14.44 -3.43
CA ALA A 16 3.40 14.94 -4.40
C ALA A 16 2.74 13.82 -5.23
N THR A 17 3.36 12.64 -5.28
CA THR A 17 2.86 11.43 -5.97
C THR A 17 3.07 10.20 -5.09
N PRO A 18 2.30 10.09 -3.99
CA PRO A 18 2.47 9.03 -3.01
C PRO A 18 2.23 7.66 -3.62
N LEU A 19 2.97 6.67 -3.10
CA LEU A 19 2.77 5.28 -3.45
C LEU A 19 1.60 4.70 -2.66
N MET A 20 0.74 3.98 -3.36
CA MET A 20 -0.45 3.35 -2.81
C MET A 20 -0.39 1.82 -3.02
N ILE A 21 -1.02 1.08 -2.12
CA ILE A 21 -1.13 -0.38 -2.14
C ILE A 21 -2.60 -0.72 -2.25
N ARG A 22 -2.99 -1.35 -3.35
CA ARG A 22 -4.36 -1.81 -3.57
C ARG A 22 -4.47 -3.31 -3.36
N LEU A 23 -5.46 -3.72 -2.59
CA LEU A 23 -5.61 -5.08 -2.09
C LEU A 23 -6.76 -5.85 -2.74
N ASP A 24 -7.03 -5.58 -4.02
CA ASP A 24 -8.10 -6.24 -4.78
C ASP A 24 -8.00 -7.77 -4.67
N GLY A 25 -9.15 -8.43 -4.54
CA GLY A 25 -9.25 -9.88 -4.39
C GLY A 25 -8.90 -10.42 -2.99
N MET A 26 -8.36 -9.59 -2.09
CA MET A 26 -8.11 -10.01 -0.71
C MET A 26 -9.40 -10.05 0.11
N GLY A 27 -9.39 -10.77 1.24
CA GLY A 27 -10.51 -10.83 2.18
C GLY A 27 -10.29 -9.84 3.33
N LYS A 28 -9.95 -10.39 4.50
CA LYS A 28 -9.63 -9.64 5.72
C LYS A 28 -8.23 -9.98 6.22
N GLY A 29 -7.51 -9.00 6.75
CA GLY A 29 -6.14 -9.24 7.20
C GLY A 29 -5.38 -8.05 7.73
N ILE A 30 -4.06 -8.19 7.83
CA ILE A 30 -3.12 -7.15 8.29
C ILE A 30 -2.05 -6.93 7.23
N LEU A 31 -1.72 -5.68 6.96
CA LEU A 31 -0.71 -5.26 6.00
C LEU A 31 0.54 -4.75 6.73
N TRP A 32 1.72 -5.12 6.23
CA TRP A 32 3.00 -4.63 6.73
C TRP A 32 3.91 -4.19 5.59
N LEU A 33 4.65 -3.12 5.80
CA LEU A 33 5.64 -2.59 4.88
C LEU A 33 6.97 -2.42 5.60
N ASN A 34 8.01 -3.07 5.12
CA ASN A 34 9.36 -3.01 5.69
C ASN A 34 9.43 -3.28 7.21
N GLY A 35 8.54 -4.15 7.71
CA GLY A 35 8.44 -4.49 9.14
C GLY A 35 7.57 -3.54 9.96
N CYS A 36 7.05 -2.46 9.37
CA CYS A 36 6.09 -1.55 9.98
C CYS A 36 4.66 -2.00 9.70
N ASN A 37 3.78 -1.97 10.71
CA ASN A 37 2.38 -2.35 10.57
C ASN A 37 1.58 -1.20 9.92
N LEU A 38 1.01 -1.43 8.73
CA LEU A 38 0.16 -0.48 8.00
C LEU A 38 -1.31 -0.52 8.43
N GLY A 39 -1.67 -1.51 9.23
CA GLY A 39 -3.00 -1.66 9.79
C GLY A 39 -3.78 -2.82 9.17
N ARG A 40 -5.08 -2.82 9.49
CA ARG A 40 -6.02 -3.88 9.10
C ARG A 40 -6.67 -3.54 7.76
N TYR A 41 -6.86 -4.56 6.93
CA TYR A 41 -7.74 -4.48 5.77
C TYR A 41 -8.97 -5.38 5.91
N TRP A 42 -10.06 -4.94 5.27
CA TRP A 42 -11.30 -5.71 5.16
C TRP A 42 -11.99 -5.36 3.83
N GLN A 43 -11.53 -5.99 2.76
CA GLN A 43 -11.91 -5.62 1.39
C GLN A 43 -13.39 -5.89 1.07
N PRO A 44 -14.01 -7.04 1.43
CA PRO A 44 -15.43 -7.27 1.16
C PRO A 44 -16.40 -6.28 1.82
N VAL A 45 -15.99 -5.59 2.89
CA VAL A 45 -16.84 -4.67 3.66
C VAL A 45 -16.47 -3.21 3.39
N GLY A 46 -15.21 -2.92 3.06
CA GLY A 46 -14.73 -1.56 2.86
C GLY A 46 -14.76 -0.71 4.14
N PRO A 47 -14.77 0.63 4.03
CA PRO A 47 -14.72 1.43 2.79
C PRO A 47 -13.31 1.55 2.20
N GLN A 48 -12.28 1.10 2.92
CA GLN A 48 -10.90 1.26 2.51
C GLN A 48 -10.44 0.12 1.59
N GLU A 49 -10.23 0.46 0.32
CA GLU A 49 -9.73 -0.47 -0.71
C GLU A 49 -8.22 -0.29 -0.95
N VAL A 50 -7.73 0.95 -0.75
CA VAL A 50 -6.37 1.40 -1.05
C VAL A 50 -5.69 1.87 0.23
N TYR A 51 -4.39 1.56 0.35
CA TYR A 51 -3.57 1.83 1.53
C TYR A 51 -2.37 2.67 1.13
N TYR A 52 -2.23 3.84 1.73
CA TYR A 52 -1.05 4.67 1.57
C TYR A 52 0.20 3.94 2.10
N ALA A 53 1.28 3.97 1.33
CA ALA A 53 2.60 3.50 1.71
C ALA A 53 3.46 4.71 2.13
N PRO A 54 3.67 4.95 3.45
CA PRO A 54 4.38 6.12 3.93
C PRO A 54 5.80 6.18 3.36
N GLU A 55 6.16 7.32 2.75
CA GLU A 55 7.50 7.53 2.19
C GLU A 55 8.61 7.32 3.23
N PRO A 56 8.47 7.72 4.52
CA PRO A 56 9.48 7.46 5.54
C PRO A 56 9.76 5.97 5.80
N TRP A 57 8.87 5.07 5.38
CA TRP A 57 9.05 3.63 5.53
C TRP A 57 9.62 2.97 4.27
N LEU A 58 9.63 3.68 3.14
CA LEU A 58 10.14 3.19 1.87
C LEU A 58 11.65 3.41 1.78
N LYS A 59 12.31 2.55 1.02
CA LYS A 59 13.76 2.59 0.75
C LYS A 59 13.99 2.69 -0.74
N VAL A 60 15.03 3.44 -1.14
CA VAL A 60 15.63 3.25 -2.46
C VAL A 60 16.22 1.84 -2.50
N GLY A 61 15.88 1.06 -3.52
CA GLY A 61 16.18 -0.36 -3.61
C GLY A 61 15.01 -1.25 -3.15
N GLU A 62 15.33 -2.37 -2.50
CA GLU A 62 14.35 -3.40 -2.14
C GLU A 62 13.48 -3.02 -0.94
N ASN A 63 12.17 -3.17 -1.13
CA ASN A 63 11.13 -3.03 -0.13
C ASN A 63 10.36 -4.34 0.02
N VAL A 64 9.89 -4.62 1.23
CA VAL A 64 9.18 -5.86 1.57
C VAL A 64 7.75 -5.53 1.95
N LEU A 65 6.80 -6.17 1.27
CA LEU A 65 5.38 -6.14 1.62
C LEU A 65 4.98 -7.49 2.21
N VAL A 66 4.30 -7.48 3.35
CA VAL A 66 3.75 -8.68 3.97
C VAL A 66 2.25 -8.53 4.20
N LEU A 67 1.49 -9.55 3.80
CA LEU A 67 0.06 -9.64 3.99
C LEU A 67 -0.25 -10.85 4.87
N VAL A 68 -0.97 -10.60 5.96
CA VAL A 68 -1.57 -11.65 6.80
C VAL A 68 -3.03 -11.75 6.43
N GLU A 69 -3.39 -12.77 5.65
CA GLU A 69 -4.74 -12.99 5.14
C GLU A 69 -5.50 -14.00 6.02
N THR A 70 -6.78 -13.78 6.31
CA THR A 70 -7.56 -14.60 7.26
C THR A 70 -8.71 -15.40 6.67
N GLU A 71 -9.05 -15.24 5.39
CA GLU A 71 -10.26 -15.80 4.75
C GLU A 71 -9.94 -16.79 3.61
N GLY A 72 -8.65 -17.06 3.33
CA GLY A 72 -8.19 -18.05 2.36
C GLY A 72 -7.81 -17.51 0.98
N ASN A 73 -7.96 -16.21 0.74
CA ASN A 73 -7.68 -15.59 -0.56
C ASN A 73 -6.18 -15.53 -0.89
N THR A 74 -5.87 -15.38 -2.18
CA THR A 74 -4.51 -15.24 -2.73
C THR A 74 -4.26 -13.82 -3.26
N PRO A 75 -3.04 -13.28 -3.17
CA PRO A 75 -2.73 -11.89 -3.52
C PRO A 75 -2.47 -11.69 -5.02
N GLU A 76 -3.17 -12.41 -5.91
CA GLU A 76 -2.93 -12.39 -7.36
C GLU A 76 -3.25 -11.04 -8.01
N GLN A 77 -4.13 -10.24 -7.37
CA GLN A 77 -4.57 -8.94 -7.88
C GLN A 77 -4.06 -7.76 -7.03
N VAL A 78 -3.22 -8.04 -6.03
CA VAL A 78 -2.58 -7.01 -5.20
C VAL A 78 -1.56 -6.25 -6.05
N ARG A 79 -1.63 -4.91 -6.02
CA ARG A 79 -0.73 -4.06 -6.82
C ARG A 79 -0.34 -2.79 -6.11
N LEU A 80 0.76 -2.21 -6.58
CA LEU A 80 1.18 -0.86 -6.24
C LEU A 80 0.66 0.10 -7.32
N GLU A 81 0.21 1.28 -6.90
CA GLU A 81 -0.21 2.35 -7.81
C GLU A 81 0.33 3.68 -7.32
N TRP A 82 0.74 4.55 -8.25
CA TRP A 82 1.10 5.93 -7.93
C TRP A 82 -0.18 6.77 -7.91
N ASP A 83 -0.39 7.54 -6.85
CA ASP A 83 -1.54 8.43 -6.80
C ASP A 83 -1.30 9.67 -7.67
N ALA A 84 -1.74 9.60 -8.92
CA ALA A 84 -1.69 10.72 -9.86
C ALA A 84 -2.64 11.88 -9.47
N ASN A 85 -3.58 11.68 -8.53
CA ASN A 85 -4.51 12.71 -8.09
C ASN A 85 -3.99 13.59 -6.95
N SER A 86 -2.82 13.26 -6.37
CA SER A 86 -2.23 14.03 -5.26
C SER A 86 -1.73 15.42 -5.68
N ALA A 87 -1.58 15.71 -6.98
CA ALA A 87 -1.25 17.04 -7.50
C ALA A 87 -2.40 18.08 -7.40
N ALA A 88 -3.57 17.72 -6.86
CA ALA A 88 -4.75 18.60 -6.81
C ALA A 88 -5.09 19.18 -5.42
N VAL A 89 -4.24 19.01 -4.40
CA VAL A 89 -4.56 19.50 -3.04
C VAL A 89 -3.98 20.91 -2.80
N MET A 90 -4.84 21.90 -3.07
CA MET A 90 -4.96 23.21 -2.42
C MET A 90 -3.85 24.28 -2.59
N THR A 91 -4.06 25.17 -3.57
CA THR A 91 -3.81 26.60 -3.34
C THR A 91 -4.95 27.15 -2.46
N ILE A 92 -4.72 27.32 -1.16
CA ILE A 92 -5.50 28.30 -0.39
C ILE A 92 -4.72 29.62 -0.52
N ALA A 93 -5.28 30.55 -1.28
CA ALA A 93 -4.86 31.94 -1.20
C ALA A 93 -5.27 32.49 0.17
N LEU A 94 -4.29 33.01 0.92
CA LEU A 94 -4.55 33.99 1.98
C LEU A 94 -4.84 35.35 1.34
#